data_AF-A0A2V8PS27-F1
#
_entry.id   AF-A0A2V8PS27-F1
#
_cell.length_a   1.000
_cell.length_b   1.000
_cell.length_c   1.000
_cell.angle_alpha   90.00
_cell.angle_beta   90.00
_cell.angle_gamma   90.00
#
_symmetry.space_group_name_H-M   'P 1'
#
loop_
_entity.id
_entity.type
_entity.pdbx_description
1 polymer ?
#
loop_
_entity_poly.entity_id
_entity_poly.type
_entity_poly.pdbx_seq_one_letter_code
_entity_poly.pdbx_strand_id
1 'polypeptide(L)'
;MEVLIHVSPNREVLHPREGIYRVVGLATYLDPDMMYVSEDLIRSMGKKRTSADIVFEYSSKSTASYDQTTKADTYLALGVRELWLIDSENVLIEVRNARMHERQPVWEIRRYGKGEWAESEVLKGWRVSVNELFEGLSLNL
;
A
#
# COMPACT_ATOMS: atom_id res chain seq x y z
N MET A 1 -20.48 5.91 5.97
CA MET A 1 -20.09 4.52 6.28
C MET A 1 -18.76 4.63 7.01
N GLU A 2 -18.79 4.59 8.35
CA GLU A 2 -17.58 4.62 9.15
C GLU A 2 -16.97 3.23 9.12
N VAL A 3 -15.81 3.08 8.47
CA VAL A 3 -15.02 1.85 8.59
C VAL A 3 -14.40 1.89 9.97
N LEU A 4 -15.08 1.23 10.92
CA LEU A 4 -14.62 1.06 12.29
C LEU A 4 -13.47 0.04 12.29
N ILE A 5 -12.28 0.50 11.92
CA ILE A 5 -11.07 -0.28 12.16
C ILE A 5 -10.90 -0.29 13.68
N HIS A 6 -11.02 -1.46 14.30
CA HIS A 6 -10.71 -1.62 15.72
C HIS A 6 -9.19 -1.57 15.88
N VAL A 7 -8.65 -0.35 15.87
CA VAL A 7 -7.24 -0.09 16.08
C VAL A 7 -7.00 -0.17 17.58
N SER A 8 -6.23 -1.17 18.04
CA SER A 8 -5.67 -1.15 19.39
C SER A 8 -5.00 0.20 19.64
N PRO A 9 -5.02 0.76 20.86
CA PRO A 9 -4.68 2.16 21.12
C PRO A 9 -3.28 2.63 20.70
N ASN A 10 -2.41 1.73 20.23
CA ASN A 10 -1.03 2.01 19.85
C ASN A 10 -0.68 1.65 18.38
N ARG A 11 -1.64 1.28 17.53
CA ARG A 11 -1.43 1.11 16.08
C ARG A 11 -1.98 2.35 15.36
N GLU A 12 -1.36 2.76 14.25
CA GLU A 12 -1.82 3.92 13.48
C GLU A 12 -2.13 3.50 12.05
N VAL A 13 -3.37 3.76 11.61
CA VAL A 13 -3.78 3.68 10.20
C VAL A 13 -3.97 5.12 9.73
N LEU A 14 -3.24 5.50 8.69
CA LEU A 14 -3.19 6.89 8.23
C LEU A 14 -3.82 7.02 6.84
N HIS A 15 -4.76 7.95 6.72
CA HIS A 15 -5.31 8.49 5.46
C HIS A 15 -4.72 9.92 5.32
N PRO A 16 -3.69 10.14 4.49
CA PRO A 16 -2.66 11.12 4.87
C PRO A 16 -3.00 12.60 4.68
N ARG A 17 -2.35 13.39 5.56
CA ARG A 17 -1.84 14.75 5.32
C ARG A 17 -0.28 14.77 5.39
N GLU A 18 0.37 13.60 5.41
CA GLU A 18 1.84 13.44 5.54
C GLU A 18 2.37 12.32 4.63
N GLY A 19 3.34 12.65 3.76
CA GLY A 19 3.96 11.69 2.83
C GLY A 19 5.17 10.91 3.36
N ILE A 20 5.69 10.01 2.52
CA ILE A 20 6.92 9.23 2.72
C ILE A 20 8.09 9.94 2.02
N TYR A 21 9.06 10.45 2.80
CA TYR A 21 10.17 11.24 2.26
C TYR A 21 11.24 10.38 1.58
N ARG A 22 11.56 10.71 0.31
CA ARG A 22 12.66 10.13 -0.46
C ARG A 22 14.02 10.62 0.03
N VAL A 23 14.14 11.93 0.25
CA VAL A 23 15.35 12.59 0.76
C VAL A 23 14.94 13.65 1.78
N VAL A 24 15.23 13.38 3.06
CA VAL A 24 14.79 14.20 4.21
C VAL A 24 15.20 15.68 4.09
N GLY A 25 16.39 15.94 3.52
CA GLY A 25 16.94 17.29 3.34
C GLY A 25 16.44 18.06 2.11
N LEU A 26 15.84 17.38 1.12
CA LEU A 26 15.35 18.00 -0.11
C LEU A 26 13.82 18.12 -0.16
N ALA A 27 13.13 17.68 0.88
CA ALA A 27 11.67 17.71 1.01
C ALA A 27 10.89 17.02 -0.15
N THR A 28 11.54 16.13 -0.90
CA THR A 28 10.87 15.28 -1.89
C THR A 28 10.23 14.08 -1.19
N TYR A 29 8.93 13.85 -1.41
CA TYR A 29 8.17 12.75 -0.81
C TYR A 29 7.19 12.12 -1.81
N LEU A 30 6.74 10.90 -1.51
CA LEU A 30 5.57 10.28 -2.10
C LEU A 30 4.38 10.45 -1.16
N ASP A 31 3.19 10.67 -1.72
CA ASP A 31 1.95 10.80 -0.97
C ASP A 31 1.07 9.57 -1.25
N PRO A 32 1.19 8.50 -0.44
CA PRO A 32 0.39 7.29 -0.64
C PRO A 32 -1.07 7.58 -0.30
N ASP A 33 -2.04 6.87 -0.89
CA ASP A 33 -3.45 7.08 -0.52
C ASP A 33 -3.77 6.54 0.88
N MET A 34 -3.09 5.47 1.29
CA MET A 34 -3.12 4.96 2.65
C MET A 34 -1.82 4.23 2.97
N MET A 35 -1.44 4.21 4.24
CA MET A 35 -0.33 3.40 4.69
C MET A 35 -0.56 2.84 6.10
N TYR A 36 0.10 1.72 6.36
CA TYR A 36 0.26 1.16 7.69
C TYR A 36 1.73 1.26 8.11
N VAL A 37 1.95 1.73 9.34
CA VAL A 37 3.27 1.80 9.96
C VAL A 37 3.18 1.22 11.37
N SER A 38 3.96 0.18 11.61
CA SER A 38 4.13 -0.50 12.88
C SER A 38 4.97 0.33 13.85
N GLU A 39 4.79 0.09 15.15
CA GLU A 39 5.56 0.75 16.19
C GLU A 39 7.07 0.56 16.01
N ASP A 40 7.50 -0.64 15.62
CA ASP A 40 8.93 -0.95 15.41
C ASP A 40 9.52 -0.10 14.28
N LEU A 41 8.77 0.05 13.18
CA LEU A 41 9.20 0.90 12.07
C LEU A 41 9.22 2.38 12.49
N ILE A 42 8.19 2.86 13.20
CA ILE A 42 8.16 4.23 13.75
C ILE A 42 9.38 4.50 14.62
N ARG A 43 9.75 3.57 15.52
CA ARG A 43 10.90 3.72 16.43
C ARG A 43 12.25 3.72 15.71
N SER A 44 12.35 3.04 14.56
CA SER A 44 13.57 3.02 13.75
C SER A 44 13.73 4.26 12.85
N MET A 45 12.63 4.97 12.58
CA MET A 45 12.63 6.21 11.81
C MET A 45 12.97 7.43 12.67
N GLY A 46 13.52 8.46 12.03
CA GLY A 46 13.72 9.77 12.66
C GLY A 46 12.42 10.58 12.73
N LYS A 47 12.55 11.90 12.89
CA LYS A 47 11.40 12.82 12.94
C LYS A 47 10.52 12.83 11.68
N LYS A 48 11.06 12.39 10.54
CA LYS A 48 10.31 12.28 9.28
C LYS A 48 10.13 10.82 8.92
N ARG A 49 8.95 10.52 8.37
CA ARG A 49 8.63 9.20 7.84
C ARG A 49 9.41 8.95 6.55
N THR A 50 10.27 7.94 6.56
CA THR A 50 11.11 7.56 5.40
C THR A 50 10.70 6.22 4.81
N SER A 51 9.73 5.53 5.41
CA SER A 51 9.21 4.24 4.97
C SER A 51 7.80 3.99 5.51
N ALA A 52 7.20 2.88 5.11
CA ALA A 52 5.96 2.33 5.64
C ALA A 52 6.01 0.80 5.56
N ASP A 53 5.23 0.11 6.38
CA ASP A 53 5.18 -1.36 6.33
C ASP A 53 4.31 -1.84 5.17
N ILE A 54 3.16 -1.18 4.99
CA ILE A 54 2.27 -1.41 3.87
C ILE A 54 1.88 -0.06 3.27
N VAL A 55 1.90 0.04 1.95
CA VAL A 55 1.32 1.16 1.20
C VAL A 55 0.13 0.65 0.40
N PHE A 56 -0.93 1.45 0.32
CA PHE A 56 -2.09 1.22 -0.54
C PHE A 56 -2.23 2.40 -1.50
N GLU A 57 -2.44 2.10 -2.78
CA GLU A 57 -2.69 3.07 -3.85
C GLU A 57 -3.98 2.69 -4.57
N TYR A 58 -4.86 3.67 -4.77
CA TYR A 58 -6.07 3.52 -5.56
C TYR A 58 -5.81 4.00 -6.99
N SER A 59 -5.97 3.11 -7.95
CA SER A 59 -5.81 3.43 -9.36
C SER A 59 -7.13 3.86 -9.99
N SER A 60 -7.12 4.99 -10.70
CA SER A 60 -8.18 5.40 -11.63
C SER A 60 -7.60 5.56 -13.05
N LYS A 61 -8.46 5.58 -14.08
CA LYS A 61 -8.11 5.54 -15.52
C LYS A 61 -6.99 6.49 -16.00
N SER A 62 -6.63 7.56 -15.27
CA SER A 62 -5.80 8.66 -15.79
C SER A 62 -4.28 8.57 -15.55
N THR A 63 -3.73 7.55 -14.88
CA THR A 63 -2.29 7.52 -14.49
C THR A 63 -1.55 6.20 -14.83
N ALA A 64 -2.11 5.37 -15.70
CA ALA A 64 -2.14 3.93 -15.48
C ALA A 64 -0.99 3.03 -16.00
N SER A 65 0.29 3.46 -16.07
CA SER A 65 1.35 2.41 -16.04
C SER A 65 2.73 2.90 -15.61
N TYR A 66 3.21 3.99 -16.21
CA TYR A 66 4.58 4.46 -15.95
C TYR A 66 4.72 5.09 -14.56
N ASP A 67 3.73 5.90 -14.13
CA ASP A 67 3.73 6.53 -12.80
C ASP A 67 3.65 5.47 -11.69
N GLN A 68 2.80 4.46 -11.86
CA GLN A 68 2.64 3.37 -10.88
C GLN A 68 3.89 2.49 -10.78
N THR A 69 4.56 2.20 -11.90
CA THR A 69 5.82 1.45 -11.90
C THR A 69 6.92 2.24 -11.19
N THR A 70 7.06 3.52 -11.52
CA THR A 70 8.06 4.42 -10.90
C THR A 70 7.83 4.59 -9.39
N LYS A 71 6.57 4.74 -8.96
CA LYS A 71 6.20 4.79 -7.54
C LYS A 71 6.48 3.47 -6.84
N ALA A 72 6.11 2.34 -7.43
CA ALA A 72 6.35 1.03 -6.83
C ALA A 72 7.85 0.76 -6.61
N ASP A 73 8.70 1.08 -7.58
CA ASP A 73 10.16 0.95 -7.44
C ASP A 73 10.72 1.87 -6.36
N THR A 74 10.13 3.06 -6.23
CA THR A 74 10.48 4.00 -5.16
C THR A 74 10.12 3.44 -3.80
N TYR A 75 8.89 2.95 -3.61
CA TYR A 75 8.44 2.37 -2.35
C TYR A 75 9.33 1.19 -1.96
N LEU A 76 9.69 0.35 -2.92
CA LEU A 76 10.61 -0.76 -2.72
C LEU A 76 12.00 -0.29 -2.24
N ALA A 77 12.55 0.74 -2.89
CA ALA A 77 13.83 1.34 -2.51
C ALA A 77 13.77 2.02 -1.13
N LEU A 78 12.60 2.50 -0.70
CA LEU A 78 12.36 3.05 0.64
C LEU A 78 12.09 1.97 1.70
N GLY A 79 12.16 0.69 1.33
CA GLY A 79 12.00 -0.43 2.27
C GLY A 79 10.55 -0.76 2.60
N VAL A 80 9.58 -0.30 1.79
CA VAL A 80 8.18 -0.72 1.94
C VAL A 80 8.09 -2.22 1.74
N ARG A 81 7.47 -2.91 2.70
CA ARG A 81 7.44 -4.38 2.74
C ARG A 81 6.33 -4.97 1.88
N GLU A 82 5.24 -4.24 1.72
CA GLU A 82 4.08 -4.66 0.95
C GLU A 82 3.38 -3.46 0.28
N LEU A 83 2.99 -3.61 -0.97
CA LEU A 83 2.27 -2.59 -1.74
C LEU A 83 0.97 -3.21 -2.29
N TRP A 84 -0.15 -2.57 -1.97
CA TRP A 84 -1.47 -2.91 -2.49
C TRP A 84 -1.86 -1.90 -3.56
N LEU A 85 -2.15 -2.39 -4.77
CA LEU A 85 -2.73 -1.60 -5.84
C LEU A 85 -4.18 -2.02 -5.99
N ILE A 86 -5.09 -1.08 -5.76
CA ILE A 86 -6.54 -1.29 -5.83
C ILE A 86 -7.04 -0.67 -7.12
N ASP A 87 -7.47 -1.52 -8.05
CA ASP A 87 -8.00 -1.11 -9.36
C ASP A 87 -9.51 -1.32 -9.37
N SER A 88 -10.24 -0.22 -9.17
CA SER A 88 -11.70 -0.24 -9.17
C SER A 88 -12.30 -0.49 -10.56
N GLU A 89 -11.61 -0.15 -11.63
CA GLU A 89 -12.11 -0.30 -13.00
C GLU A 89 -12.10 -1.78 -13.41
N ASN A 90 -11.03 -2.49 -13.04
CA ASN A 90 -10.87 -3.91 -13.34
C ASN A 90 -11.35 -4.83 -12.20
N VAL A 91 -11.81 -4.27 -11.08
CA VAL A 91 -12.23 -5.02 -9.88
C VAL A 91 -11.12 -5.99 -9.44
N LEU A 92 -9.92 -5.42 -9.27
CA LEU A 92 -8.70 -6.17 -9.07
C LEU A 92 -7.92 -5.58 -7.88
N ILE A 93 -7.37 -6.47 -7.06
CA ILE A 93 -6.34 -6.14 -6.08
C ILE A 93 -5.04 -6.80 -6.52
N GLU A 94 -3.97 -6.02 -6.66
CA GLU A 94 -2.62 -6.53 -6.81
C GLU A 94 -1.84 -6.29 -5.52
N VAL A 95 -1.34 -7.36 -4.90
CA VAL A 95 -0.47 -7.30 -3.73
C VAL A 95 0.95 -7.62 -4.16
N ARG A 96 1.85 -6.69 -3.91
CA ARG A 96 3.29 -6.86 -4.14
C ARG A 96 4.00 -7.00 -2.81
N ASN A 97 4.73 -8.08 -2.62
CA ASN A 97 5.53 -8.31 -1.43
C ASN A 97 7.01 -8.12 -1.77
N ALA A 98 7.71 -7.33 -0.94
CA ALA A 98 9.14 -7.12 -1.11
C ALA A 98 9.91 -8.42 -0.82
N ARG A 99 10.82 -8.77 -1.72
CA ARG A 99 11.71 -9.93 -1.63
C ARG A 99 13.13 -9.51 -1.95
N MET A 100 14.08 -10.33 -1.53
CA MET A 100 15.47 -10.20 -1.97
C MET A 100 15.77 -11.24 -3.04
N HIS A 101 16.16 -10.79 -4.23
CA HIS A 101 16.68 -11.63 -5.29
C HIS A 101 18.06 -11.12 -5.71
N GLU A 102 19.08 -11.97 -5.67
CA GLU A 102 20.47 -11.59 -6.01
C GLU A 102 20.98 -10.31 -5.33
N ARG A 103 20.59 -10.10 -4.06
CA ARG A 103 20.90 -8.90 -3.24
C ARG A 103 20.23 -7.60 -3.68
N GLN A 104 19.28 -7.65 -4.60
CA GLN A 104 18.44 -6.52 -4.96
C GLN A 104 17.01 -6.75 -4.43
N PRO A 105 16.32 -5.72 -3.92
CA PRO A 105 14.93 -5.83 -3.59
C PRO A 105 14.11 -5.95 -4.88
N VAL A 106 13.16 -6.88 -4.91
CA VAL A 106 12.22 -7.09 -6.03
C VAL A 106 10.80 -7.28 -5.49
N TRP A 107 9.81 -6.98 -6.32
CA TRP A 107 8.41 -7.28 -6.01
C TRP A 107 8.05 -8.70 -6.44
N GLU A 108 7.57 -9.51 -5.50
CA GLU A 108 6.76 -10.69 -5.82
C GLU A 108 5.30 -10.26 -5.90
N ILE A 109 4.62 -10.58 -7.00
CA ILE A 109 3.30 -10.03 -7.34
C ILE A 109 2.23 -11.14 -7.28
N ARG A 110 1.13 -10.85 -6.58
CA ARG A 110 -0.10 -11.65 -6.61
C ARG A 110 -1.30 -10.78 -6.97
N ARG A 111 -2.22 -11.33 -7.75
CA ARG A 111 -3.42 -10.65 -8.24
C ARG A 111 -4.65 -11.41 -7.78
N TYR A 112 -5.65 -10.67 -7.32
CA TYR A 112 -6.89 -11.19 -6.78
C TYR A 112 -8.06 -10.47 -7.44
N GLY A 113 -8.92 -11.25 -8.11
CA GLY A 113 -10.12 -10.78 -8.78
C GLY A 113 -11.39 -11.11 -8.03
N LYS A 114 -12.53 -10.90 -8.71
CA LYS A 114 -13.87 -11.11 -8.15
C LYS A 114 -14.03 -12.51 -7.53
N GLY A 115 -14.57 -12.56 -6.32
CA GLY A 115 -14.78 -13.79 -5.55
C GLY A 115 -13.57 -14.26 -4.73
N GLU A 116 -12.40 -13.65 -4.91
CA GLU A 116 -11.19 -14.01 -4.18
C GLU A 116 -10.99 -13.12 -2.93
N TRP A 117 -10.07 -13.56 -2.07
CA TRP A 117 -9.62 -12.82 -0.89
C TRP A 117 -8.14 -12.49 -1.07
N ALA A 118 -7.81 -11.20 -1.08
CA ALA A 118 -6.44 -10.75 -1.01
C ALA A 118 -5.95 -10.83 0.44
N GLU A 119 -4.73 -11.33 0.66
CA GLU A 119 -4.17 -11.52 2.00
C GLU A 119 -2.85 -10.75 2.17
N SER A 120 -2.64 -10.21 3.36
CA SER A 120 -1.36 -9.56 3.72
C SER A 120 -0.38 -10.55 4.33
N GLU A 121 0.88 -10.43 3.93
CA GLU A 121 1.97 -11.13 4.59
C GLU A 121 2.53 -10.36 5.77
N VAL A 122 2.41 -9.03 5.76
CA VAL A 122 2.86 -8.14 6.83
C VAL A 122 1.88 -8.19 8.01
N LEU A 123 0.58 -8.10 7.75
CA LEU A 123 -0.49 -8.23 8.74
C LEU A 123 -1.03 -9.66 8.73
N LYS A 124 -0.38 -10.56 9.47
CA LYS A 124 -0.74 -11.99 9.51
C LYS A 124 -2.21 -12.21 9.86
N GLY A 125 -2.91 -12.95 9.02
CA GLY A 125 -4.33 -13.28 9.17
C GLY A 125 -5.29 -12.18 8.71
N TRP A 126 -4.79 -11.03 8.27
CA TRP A 126 -5.62 -9.99 7.66
C TRP A 126 -5.84 -10.27 6.17
N ARG A 127 -7.11 -10.20 5.76
CA ARG A 127 -7.55 -10.45 4.40
C ARG A 127 -8.71 -9.54 4.01
N VAL A 128 -8.83 -9.25 2.72
CA VAL A 128 -9.85 -8.39 2.14
C VAL A 128 -10.58 -9.15 1.05
N SER A 129 -11.91 -9.24 1.16
CA SER A 129 -12.77 -9.78 0.10
C SER A 129 -12.81 -8.79 -1.05
N VAL A 130 -12.46 -9.23 -2.26
CA VAL A 130 -12.53 -8.39 -3.46
C VAL A 130 -13.98 -7.97 -3.71
N ASN A 131 -14.95 -8.86 -3.46
CA ASN A 131 -16.36 -8.54 -3.66
C ASN A 131 -16.84 -7.44 -2.69
N GLU A 132 -16.48 -7.52 -1.42
CA GLU A 132 -16.91 -6.57 -0.40
C GLU A 132 -16.23 -5.21 -0.60
N LEU A 133 -14.93 -5.20 -0.95
CA LEU A 133 -14.19 -3.95 -1.17
C LEU A 133 -14.81 -3.08 -2.26
N PHE A 134 -15.34 -3.72 -3.31
CA PHE A 134 -15.93 -3.05 -4.46
C PHE A 134 -17.47 -3.05 -4.44
N GLU A 135 -18.10 -3.47 -3.34
CA GLU A 135 -19.55 -3.46 -3.20
C GLU A 135 -20.11 -2.03 -3.31
N GLY A 136 -21.17 -1.86 -4.10
CA GLY A 136 -21.81 -0.55 -4.29
C GLY A 136 -21.10 0.40 -5.25
N LEU A 137 -19.96 0.00 -5.84
CA LEU A 137 -19.43 0.70 -7.00
C LEU A 137 -20.30 0.39 -8.22
N SER A 138 -21.00 1.41 -8.72
CA SER A 138 -21.67 1.37 -10.01
C SER A 138 -20.59 1.33 -11.11
N LEU A 139 -20.12 0.14 -11.45
CA LEU A 139 -19.28 -0.05 -12.61
C LEU A 139 -20.17 0.18 -13.83
N ASN A 140 -20.00 1.32 -14.48
CA ASN A 140 -20.56 1.54 -15.80
C ASN A 140 -19.81 0.63 -16.78
N LEU A 141 -20.21 -0.65 -16.82
CA LEU A 141 -19.85 -1.61 -17.85
C LEU A 141 -20.61 -1.30 -19.14
#